data_AF-A0A2M7L9G8-F1
#
_entry.id   AF-A0A2M7L9G8-F1
#
_cell.length_a   1.000
_cell.length_b   1.000
_cell.length_c   1.000
_cell.angle_alpha   90.00
_cell.angle_beta   90.00
_cell.angle_gamma   90.00
#
_symmetry.space_group_name_H-M   'P 1'
#
loop_
_entity.id
_entity.type
_entity.pdbx_description
1 polymer ?
#
loop_
_entity_poly.entity_id
_entity_poly.type
_entity_poly.pdbx_seq_one_letter_code
_entity_poly.pdbx_strand_id
1 'polypeptide(L)'
;MGSIRKRADNGLLFIDFRFRGNRCREQTALPDTEANRKKVQKVLDRIEADIAAGTFEYRRYFPSSKNAAKFDVADAPPFAESEVSVNVMQAVAATEVDPNIPLFRSFAETWFLEKEVEWRRSYRLS
;
A
#
# COMPACT_ATOMS: atom_id res chain seq x y z
N MET A 1 6.66 -3.00 12.78
CA MET A 1 8.10 -3.17 13.01
C MET A 1 8.90 -2.71 11.81
N GLY A 2 9.33 -1.45 11.89
CA GLY A 2 10.31 -0.85 11.03
C GLY A 2 11.73 -1.21 11.45
N SER A 3 12.71 -0.85 10.63
CA SER A 3 14.12 -1.09 10.88
C SER A 3 14.96 0.14 10.52
N ILE A 4 16.08 0.32 11.22
CA ILE A 4 17.05 1.38 10.96
C ILE A 4 18.32 0.76 10.41
N ARG A 5 18.70 1.21 9.21
CA ARG A 5 19.88 0.70 8.50
C ARG A 5 20.73 1.85 8.02
N LYS A 6 22.01 1.59 7.80
CA LYS A 6 22.91 2.52 7.13
C LYS A 6 22.87 2.27 5.63
N ARG A 7 23.02 3.34 4.86
CA ARG A 7 23.21 3.27 3.42
C ARG A 7 24.68 3.00 3.10
N ALA A 8 24.95 2.15 2.11
CA ALA A 8 26.31 1.78 1.76
C ALA A 8 27.04 2.86 0.92
N ASP A 9 26.28 3.69 0.22
CA ASP A 9 26.74 4.78 -0.63
C ASP A 9 27.20 6.02 0.17
N ASN A 10 26.37 6.51 1.10
CA ASN A 10 26.63 7.76 1.83
C ASN A 10 26.87 7.59 3.35
N GLY A 11 26.73 6.38 3.88
CA GLY A 11 26.91 6.09 5.31
C GLY A 11 25.83 6.69 6.22
N LEU A 12 24.77 7.26 5.66
CA LEU A 12 23.67 7.87 6.41
C LEU A 12 22.64 6.83 6.85
N LEU A 13 21.98 7.10 7.96
CA LEU A 13 20.90 6.28 8.47
C LEU A 13 19.62 6.50 7.68
N PHE A 14 18.84 5.44 7.48
CA PHE A 14 17.49 5.52 6.93
C PHE A 14 16.54 4.62 7.74
N ILE A 15 15.26 5.00 7.74
CA ILE A 15 14.17 4.30 8.40
C ILE A 15 13.39 3.54 7.33
N ASP A 16 13.17 2.24 7.53
CA ASP A 16 12.37 1.38 6.66
C ASP A 16 11.19 0.83 7.44
N PHE A 17 9.98 1.23 7.09
CA PHE A 17 8.74 0.80 7.75
C PHE A 17 7.62 0.62 6.72
N ARG A 18 6.46 0.11 7.17
CA ARG A 18 5.27 -0.02 6.33
C ARG A 18 4.14 0.85 6.89
N PHE A 19 3.45 1.54 6.00
CA PHE A 19 2.26 2.33 6.33
C PHE A 19 1.23 2.17 5.20
N ARG A 20 -0.03 1.87 5.55
CA ARG A 20 -1.11 1.60 4.59
C ARG A 20 -0.73 0.63 3.47
N GLY A 21 -0.10 -0.49 3.82
CA GLY A 21 0.37 -1.50 2.85
C GLY A 21 1.60 -1.10 2.02
N ASN A 22 2.02 0.17 2.06
CA ASN A 22 3.13 0.69 1.28
C ASN A 22 4.44 0.68 2.09
N ARG A 23 5.52 0.24 1.45
CA ARG A 23 6.86 0.29 2.06
C ARG A 23 7.42 1.71 1.95
N CYS A 24 7.81 2.26 3.09
CA CYS A 24 8.30 3.61 3.25
C CYS A 24 9.77 3.55 3.66
N ARG A 25 10.65 4.12 2.84
CA ARG A 25 12.09 4.19 3.10
C ARG A 25 12.52 5.65 3.12
N GLU A 26 12.67 6.20 4.31
CA GLU A 26 12.96 7.62 4.52
C GLU A 26 14.40 7.80 4.98
N GLN A 27 15.16 8.62 4.24
CA GLN A 27 16.55 8.93 4.56
C GLN A 27 16.63 9.97 5.66
N THR A 28 17.65 9.86 6.50
CA THR A 28 18.02 10.88 7.48
C THR A 28 19.33 11.55 7.04
N ALA A 29 19.59 12.76 7.54
CA ALA A 29 20.88 13.44 7.36
C ALA A 29 21.94 13.00 8.39
N LEU A 30 21.69 11.93 9.16
CA LEU A 30 22.54 11.53 10.27
C LEU A 30 23.48 10.38 9.86
N PRO A 31 24.79 10.50 10.11
CA PRO A 31 25.73 9.39 9.91
C PRO A 31 25.49 8.27 10.93
N ASP A 32 25.88 7.04 10.58
CA ASP A 32 25.79 5.87 11.45
C ASP A 32 26.75 5.97 12.64
N THR A 33 26.25 6.56 13.72
CA THR A 33 26.86 6.56 15.06
C THR A 33 25.86 6.02 16.07
N GLU A 34 26.33 5.46 17.18
CA GLU A 34 25.43 4.90 18.19
C GLU A 34 24.45 5.93 18.76
N ALA A 35 24.93 7.16 18.99
CA ALA A 35 24.11 8.26 19.46
C ALA A 35 23.02 8.63 18.44
N ASN A 36 23.35 8.70 17.15
CA ASN A 36 22.38 8.98 16.09
C ASN A 36 21.39 7.83 15.92
N ARG A 37 21.85 6.58 16.00
CA ARG A 37 20.98 5.40 15.94
C ARG A 37 19.95 5.42 17.06
N LYS A 38 20.34 5.77 18.29
CA LYS A 38 19.40 5.95 19.42
C LYS A 38 18.39 7.07 19.17
N LYS A 39 18.80 8.19 18.56
CA LYS A 39 17.89 9.29 18.19
C LYS A 39 16.87 8.84 17.14
N VAL A 40 17.34 8.19 16.07
CA VAL A 40 16.48 7.68 15.00
C VAL A 40 15.55 6.58 15.52
N GLN A 41 16.01 5.75 16.47
CA GLN A 41 15.17 4.73 17.11
C GLN A 41 13.99 5.36 17.84
N LYS A 42 14.22 6.40 18.66
CA LYS A 42 13.11 7.12 19.32
C LYS A 42 12.09 7.70 18.34
N VAL A 43 12.55 8.17 17.19
CA VAL A 43 11.66 8.66 16.12
C VAL A 43 10.86 7.51 15.53
N LEU A 44 11.50 6.37 15.23
CA LEU A 44 10.82 5.19 14.73
C LEU A 44 9.79 4.66 15.74
N ASP A 45 10.13 4.59 17.03
CA ASP A 45 9.21 4.14 18.09
C ASP A 45 7.98 5.04 18.17
N ARG A 46 8.16 6.36 18.02
CA ARG A 46 7.05 7.32 17.98
C ARG A 46 6.18 7.15 16.74
N ILE A 47 6.80 6.95 15.57
CA ILE A 47 6.08 6.65 14.32
C ILE A 47 5.23 5.39 14.49
N GLU A 48 5.79 4.33 15.07
CA GLU A 48 5.05 3.09 15.29
C GLU A 48 3.89 3.25 16.28
N ALA A 49 4.09 4.02 17.35
CA ALA A 49 3.04 4.36 18.31
C ALA A 49 1.89 5.14 17.64
N ASP A 50 2.21 6.17 16.84
CA ASP A 50 1.21 6.96 16.14
C ASP A 50 0.46 6.11 15.08
N ILE A 51 1.15 5.18 14.42
CA ILE A 51 0.52 4.26 13.45
C ILE A 51 -0.46 3.34 14.19
N ALA A 52 -0.04 2.78 15.33
CA ALA A 52 -0.89 1.93 16.16
C ALA A 52 -2.11 2.69 16.72
N ALA A 53 -1.93 3.96 17.06
CA ALA A 53 -3.01 4.84 17.49
C ALA A 53 -3.92 5.33 16.35
N GLY A 54 -3.54 5.10 15.09
CA GLY A 54 -4.26 5.59 13.92
C GLY A 54 -4.14 7.11 13.69
N THR A 55 -3.24 7.78 14.41
CA THR A 55 -3.03 9.25 14.34
C THR A 55 -1.79 9.64 13.55
N PHE A 56 -1.15 8.68 12.88
CA PHE A 56 0.07 8.93 12.12
C PHE A 56 -0.21 9.72 10.84
N GLU A 57 0.33 10.94 10.77
CA GLU A 57 0.33 11.79 9.59
C GLU A 57 1.70 11.79 8.91
N TYR A 58 1.79 11.19 7.73
CA TYR A 58 3.07 10.99 7.03
C TYR A 58 3.81 12.31 6.78
N ARG A 59 3.09 13.32 6.26
CA ARG A 59 3.63 14.63 5.88
C ARG A 59 4.17 15.41 7.08
N ARG A 60 3.66 15.16 8.29
CA ARG A 60 4.14 15.79 9.53
C ARG A 60 5.53 15.31 9.92
N TYR A 61 5.82 14.02 9.70
CA TYR A 61 7.13 13.43 9.98
C TYR A 61 8.13 13.68 8.85
N PHE A 62 7.66 13.62 7.59
CA PHE A 62 8.51 13.69 6.41
C PHE A 62 8.00 14.73 5.40
N PRO A 63 8.06 16.03 5.72
CA PRO A 63 7.44 17.09 4.91
C PRO A 63 8.05 17.25 3.51
N SER A 64 9.34 16.94 3.37
CA SER A 64 10.08 17.02 2.10
C SER A 64 10.17 15.68 1.36
N SER A 65 9.51 14.63 1.84
CA SER A 65 9.58 13.32 1.21
C SER A 65 8.71 13.26 -0.05
N LYS A 66 9.26 12.67 -1.12
CA LYS A 66 8.50 12.34 -2.33
C LYS A 66 7.37 11.35 -2.04
N ASN A 67 7.47 10.56 -0.98
CA ASN A 67 6.42 9.63 -0.58
C ASN A 67 5.25 10.35 0.12
N ALA A 68 5.43 11.55 0.67
CA ALA A 68 4.35 12.29 1.33
C ALA A 68 3.15 12.48 0.39
N ALA A 69 3.41 12.86 -0.87
CA ALA A 69 2.37 13.03 -1.89
C ALA A 69 1.50 11.77 -2.11
N LYS A 70 2.05 10.57 -1.92
CA LYS A 70 1.30 9.31 -2.07
C LYS A 70 0.30 9.10 -0.94
N PHE A 71 0.61 9.61 0.25
CA PHE A 71 -0.23 9.46 1.43
C PHE A 71 -1.22 10.61 1.59
N ASP A 72 -0.91 11.80 1.07
CA ASP A 72 -1.85 12.92 1.04
C ASP A 72 -3.11 12.61 0.20
N VAL A 73 -2.95 11.89 -0.93
CA VAL A 73 -4.08 11.45 -1.76
C VAL A 73 -4.87 10.33 -1.07
N ALA A 74 -4.20 9.47 -0.31
CA ALA A 74 -4.81 8.35 0.40
C ALA A 74 -5.45 8.74 1.75
N ASP A 75 -5.28 9.98 2.22
CA ASP A 75 -6.04 10.56 3.34
C ASP A 75 -7.41 11.11 2.91
N ALA A 76 -7.70 11.10 1.60
CA ALA A 76 -9.07 11.20 1.13
C ALA A 76 -9.86 9.96 1.63
N PRO A 77 -11.11 10.14 2.10
CA PRO A 77 -11.90 9.05 2.66
C PRO A 77 -11.98 7.85 1.70
N PRO A 78 -12.05 6.61 2.23
CA PRO A 78 -11.91 5.34 1.47
C PRO A 78 -13.03 5.05 0.46
N PHE A 79 -13.86 6.04 0.13
CA PHE A 79 -14.83 6.00 -0.97
C PHE A 79 -14.33 6.74 -2.22
N ALA A 80 -13.11 7.29 -2.21
CA ALA A 80 -12.44 7.70 -3.44
C ALA A 80 -11.94 6.43 -4.15
N GLU A 81 -12.87 5.86 -4.91
CA GLU A 81 -12.67 4.83 -5.91
C GLU A 81 -11.29 4.95 -6.55
N SER A 82 -10.55 3.85 -6.50
CA SER A 82 -9.35 3.58 -7.29
C SER A 82 -9.42 4.31 -8.64
N GLU A 83 -8.43 5.16 -8.96
CA GLU A 83 -8.33 5.91 -10.22
C GLU A 83 -8.14 5.02 -11.47
N VAL A 84 -8.48 3.74 -11.38
CA VAL A 84 -8.69 2.85 -12.53
C VAL A 84 -10.16 2.94 -13.02
N SER A 85 -11.10 3.47 -12.22
CA SER A 85 -12.53 3.44 -12.52
C SER A 85 -13.01 4.50 -13.53
N VAL A 86 -12.34 5.65 -13.64
CA VAL A 86 -12.86 6.76 -14.46
C VAL A 86 -12.73 6.54 -15.96
N ASN A 87 -11.65 5.87 -16.40
CA ASN A 87 -11.43 5.62 -17.83
C ASN A 87 -12.23 4.41 -18.37
N VAL A 88 -12.82 3.60 -17.48
CA VAL A 88 -13.68 2.47 -17.88
C VAL A 88 -15.14 2.91 -18.02
N MET A 89 -15.62 3.85 -17.20
CA MET A 89 -17.01 4.33 -17.26
C MET A 89 -17.35 5.12 -18.52
N GLN A 90 -16.40 5.84 -19.12
CA GLN A 90 -16.66 6.57 -20.38
C GLN A 90 -16.71 5.66 -21.63
N ALA A 91 -16.13 4.46 -21.59
CA ALA A 91 -16.16 3.51 -22.70
C ALA A 91 -17.42 2.62 -22.71
N VAL A 92 -18.02 2.35 -21.55
CA VAL A 92 -19.24 1.52 -21.44
C VAL A 92 -20.52 2.25 -21.82
N ALA A 93 -20.52 3.59 -21.85
CA ALA A 93 -21.70 4.36 -22.26
C ALA A 93 -21.91 4.38 -23.79
N ALA A 94 -20.89 4.02 -24.58
CA ALA A 94 -20.92 4.07 -26.04
C ALA A 94 -20.89 2.68 -26.71
N THR A 95 -20.94 1.59 -25.93
CA THR A 95 -20.86 0.23 -26.47
C THR A 95 -22.14 -0.51 -26.13
N GLU A 96 -22.94 -0.83 -27.15
CA GLU A 96 -24.04 -1.78 -27.02
C GLU A 96 -23.46 -3.10 -26.47
N VAL A 97 -23.92 -3.51 -25.29
CA VAL A 97 -23.47 -4.76 -24.67
C VAL A 97 -24.00 -5.89 -25.53
N ASP A 98 -23.11 -6.57 -26.27
CA ASP A 98 -23.48 -7.75 -27.05
C ASP A 98 -24.14 -8.77 -26.10
N PRO A 99 -25.41 -9.14 -26.32
CA PRO A 99 -26.14 -10.07 -25.44
C PRO A 99 -25.48 -11.45 -25.35
N ASN A 100 -24.55 -11.79 -26.26
CA ASN A 100 -23.77 -13.03 -26.21
C ASN A 100 -22.53 -12.96 -25.32
N ILE A 101 -22.16 -11.78 -24.78
CA ILE A 101 -21.03 -11.65 -23.87
C ILE A 101 -21.55 -11.69 -22.43
N PRO A 102 -21.30 -12.76 -21.65
CA PRO A 102 -21.75 -12.83 -20.27
C PRO A 102 -21.07 -11.74 -19.44
N LEU A 103 -21.82 -11.19 -18.48
CA LEU A 103 -21.24 -10.31 -17.48
C LEU A 103 -20.11 -11.03 -16.74
N PHE A 104 -19.10 -10.28 -16.29
CA PHE A 104 -17.97 -10.85 -15.55
C PHE A 104 -18.41 -11.73 -14.38
N ARG A 105 -19.47 -11.32 -13.67
CA ARG A 105 -20.07 -12.13 -12.59
C ARG A 105 -20.51 -13.51 -13.09
N SER A 106 -21.32 -13.56 -14.15
CA SER A 106 -21.84 -14.80 -14.71
C SER A 106 -20.71 -15.68 -15.27
N PHE A 107 -19.73 -15.06 -15.93
CA PHE A 107 -18.53 -15.78 -16.39
C PHE A 107 -17.74 -16.39 -15.22
N ALA A 108 -17.50 -15.62 -14.16
CA ALA A 108 -16.76 -16.08 -12.99
C ALA A 108 -17.46 -17.25 -12.28
N GLU A 109 -18.78 -17.20 -12.16
CA GLU A 109 -19.59 -18.31 -11.61
C GLU A 109 -19.43 -19.58 -12.46
N THR A 110 -19.58 -19.48 -13.79
CA THR A 110 -19.40 -20.62 -14.71
C THR A 110 -17.98 -21.19 -14.66
N TRP A 111 -16.95 -20.34 -14.77
CA TRP A 111 -15.55 -20.75 -14.73
C TRP A 111 -15.20 -21.43 -13.41
N PHE A 112 -15.71 -20.90 -12.28
CA PHE A 112 -15.47 -21.50 -10.97
C PHE A 112 -16.04 -22.92 -10.90
N LEU A 113 -17.29 -23.12 -11.34
CA LEU A 113 -17.93 -24.44 -11.38
C LEU A 113 -17.16 -25.43 -12.27
N GLU A 114 -16.70 -24.98 -13.44
CA GLU A 114 -15.90 -25.81 -14.34
C GLU A 114 -14.56 -26.21 -13.71
N LYS A 115 -13.89 -25.28 -13.03
CA LYS A 115 -12.57 -25.51 -12.44
C LYS A 115 -12.60 -26.23 -11.11
N GLU A 116 -13.65 -26.08 -10.32
CA GLU A 116 -13.79 -26.74 -9.02
C GLU A 116 -13.80 -28.28 -9.12
N VAL A 117 -14.24 -28.83 -10.26
CA VAL A 117 -14.22 -30.28 -10.52
C VAL A 117 -12.78 -30.81 -10.65
N GLU A 118 -11.87 -30.01 -11.22
CA GLU A 118 -10.44 -30.35 -11.37
C GLU A 118 -9.68 -30.20 -10.04
N TRP A 119 -10.23 -29.47 -9.08
CA TRP A 119 -9.53 -29.16 -7.84
C TRP A 119 -9.57 -30.33 -6.84
N ARG A 120 -8.42 -30.56 -6.19
CA ARG A 120 -8.32 -31.51 -5.07
C ARG A 120 -9.26 -31.11 -3.94
N ARG A 121 -9.86 -32.09 -3.27
CA ARG A 121 -10.80 -31.87 -2.14
C ARG A 121 -10.26 -30.97 -1.03
N SER A 122 -8.93 -30.91 -0.86
CA SER A 122 -8.25 -30.02 0.10
C SER A 122 -8.37 -28.53 -0.21
N TYR A 123 -8.78 -28.16 -1.43
CA TYR A 123 -9.00 -26.77 -1.84
C TYR A 123 -10.46 -26.32 -1.72
N ARG A 124 -11.38 -27.25 -1.45
CA ARG A 124 -12.74 -26.91 -1.04
C ARG A 124 -12.71 -26.57 0.44
N LEU A 125 -12.96 -25.31 0.78
CA LEU A 125 -13.22 -24.91 2.16
C LEU A 125 -14.40 -25.75 2.66
N SER A 126 -14.21 -26.48 3.76
CA SER A 126 -15.24 -27.36 4.35
C SER A 126 -16.42 -26.59 4.89
#